data_AF-A0A3P7FUX5-F1
#
_entry.id   AF-A0A3P7FUX5-F1
#
_cell.length_a   1.000
_cell.length_b   1.000
_cell.length_c   1.000
_cell.angle_alpha   90.00
_cell.angle_beta   90.00
_cell.angle_gamma   90.00
#
_symmetry.space_group_name_H-M   'P 1'
#
loop_
_entity.id
_entity.type
_entity.pdbx_description
1 polymer ?
#
loop_
_entity_poly.entity_id
_entity_poly.type
_entity_poly.pdbx_seq_one_letter_code
_entity_poly.pdbx_strand_id
1 'polypeptide(L)'
;MIKLAALISPVSYYRYYDNFRFIIQKLCFVVTYVHFLKHGILLSRDKVAEILNIKVDSATGFHLDVEDYLFGVLQLANELSRFSINAVVVGNSVLPFKIADFLYDLDAKFRLLNLKNDGLRRRYDTLKYDVQRAEQVVYDLTIRGLKRPADEKSVST
;
A
#
# COMPACT_ATOMS: atom_id res chain seq x y z
N MET A 1 -0.95 3.32 -20.54
CA MET A 1 -1.77 2.09 -20.46
C MET A 1 -2.53 1.79 -21.75
N ILE A 2 -3.38 2.69 -22.26
CA ILE A 2 -4.20 2.45 -23.46
C ILE A 2 -3.42 1.89 -24.66
N LYS A 3 -2.27 2.50 -25.00
CA LYS A 3 -1.42 2.01 -26.10
C LYS A 3 -0.85 0.61 -25.86
N LEU A 4 -0.46 0.29 -24.62
CA LEU A 4 0.07 -1.03 -24.26
C LEU A 4 -1.04 -2.08 -24.31
N ALA A 5 -2.24 -1.74 -23.80
CA ALA A 5 -3.41 -2.61 -23.84
C ALA A 5 -3.86 -2.93 -25.28
N ALA A 6 -3.69 -2.00 -26.22
CA ALA A 6 -3.99 -2.24 -27.63
C ALA A 6 -3.00 -3.19 -28.34
N LEU A 7 -1.76 -3.29 -27.85
CA LEU A 7 -0.72 -4.15 -28.44
C LEU A 7 -0.77 -5.59 -27.94
N ILE A 8 -1.40 -5.83 -26.78
CA ILE A 8 -1.37 -7.12 -26.09
C ILE A 8 -2.77 -7.73 -26.14
N SER A 9 -2.91 -8.84 -26.87
CA SER A 9 -4.14 -9.63 -26.84
C SER A 9 -4.32 -10.28 -25.46
N PRO A 10 -5.57 -10.53 -25.02
CA PRO A 10 -5.83 -11.18 -23.72
C PRO A 10 -5.10 -12.51 -23.57
N VAL A 11 -5.06 -13.29 -24.66
CA VAL A 11 -4.38 -14.60 -24.71
C VAL A 11 -2.85 -14.48 -24.55
N SER A 12 -2.27 -13.36 -25.00
CA SER A 12 -0.82 -13.12 -24.92
C SER A 12 -0.41 -12.31 -23.69
N TYR A 13 -1.33 -12.00 -22.77
CA TYR A 13 -1.04 -11.17 -21.59
C TYR A 13 0.13 -11.72 -20.78
N TYR A 14 0.02 -12.97 -20.32
CA TYR A 14 1.07 -13.60 -19.52
C TYR A 14 2.35 -13.90 -20.30
N ARG A 15 2.28 -13.97 -21.65
CA ARG A 15 3.46 -14.13 -22.51
C ARG A 15 4.37 -12.91 -22.47
N TYR A 16 3.80 -11.71 -22.35
CA TYR A 16 4.55 -10.44 -22.32
C TYR A 16 4.60 -9.82 -20.92
N TYR A 17 4.06 -10.50 -19.91
CA TYR A 17 3.83 -9.96 -18.56
C TYR A 17 5.08 -9.40 -17.90
N ASP A 18 6.20 -10.11 -18.00
CA ASP A 18 7.46 -9.68 -17.38
C ASP A 18 7.96 -8.33 -17.91
N ASN A 19 7.59 -7.93 -19.13
CA ASN A 19 7.99 -6.64 -19.71
C ASN A 19 7.36 -5.45 -18.98
N PHE A 20 6.15 -5.62 -18.43
CA PHE A 20 5.41 -4.53 -17.80
C PHE A 20 5.10 -4.76 -16.33
N ARG A 21 5.32 -5.96 -15.80
CA ARG A 21 5.06 -6.31 -14.38
C ARG A 21 5.62 -5.27 -13.41
N PHE A 22 6.91 -4.95 -13.52
CA PHE A 22 7.55 -4.00 -12.61
C PHE A 22 6.92 -2.60 -12.65
N ILE A 23 6.59 -2.10 -13.85
CA ILE A 23 6.01 -0.77 -13.98
C ILE A 23 4.56 -0.74 -13.49
N ILE A 24 3.77 -1.81 -13.69
CA ILE A 24 2.41 -1.91 -13.16
C ILE A 24 2.41 -1.92 -11.64
N GLN A 25 3.29 -2.69 -11.01
CA GLN A 25 3.45 -2.69 -9.55
C GLN A 25 3.82 -1.29 -9.03
N LYS A 26 4.73 -0.60 -9.72
CA LYS A 26 5.15 0.77 -9.35
C LYS A 26 4.01 1.78 -9.51
N LEU A 27 3.22 1.67 -10.59
CA LEU A 27 2.05 2.52 -10.81
C LEU A 27 0.98 2.26 -9.76
N CYS A 28 0.72 0.99 -9.41
CA CYS A 28 -0.19 0.63 -8.33
C CYS A 28 0.25 1.27 -7.01
N PHE A 29 1.53 1.16 -6.66
CA PHE A 29 2.11 1.84 -5.50
C PHE A 29 1.86 3.36 -5.52
N VAL A 30 2.15 4.04 -6.63
CA VAL A 30 1.99 5.50 -6.70
C VAL A 30 0.53 5.90 -6.53
N VAL A 31 -0.40 5.19 -7.19
CA VAL A 31 -1.84 5.48 -7.11
C VAL A 31 -2.36 5.27 -5.69
N THR A 32 -2.02 4.14 -5.05
CA THR A 32 -2.45 3.86 -3.67
C THR A 32 -1.81 4.82 -2.68
N TYR A 33 -0.57 5.26 -2.92
CA TYR A 33 0.10 6.24 -2.07
C TYR A 33 -0.58 7.61 -2.13
N VAL A 34 -0.85 8.12 -3.33
CA VAL A 34 -1.59 9.39 -3.51
C VAL A 34 -2.96 9.31 -2.82
N HIS A 35 -3.65 8.17 -2.92
CA HIS A 35 -4.94 7.99 -2.26
C HIS A 35 -4.82 8.00 -0.73
N PHE A 36 -3.81 7.31 -0.18
CA PHE A 36 -3.54 7.34 1.26
C PHE A 36 -3.25 8.76 1.76
N LEU A 37 -2.44 9.53 1.03
CA LEU A 37 -2.13 10.91 1.41
C LEU A 37 -3.38 11.81 1.47
N LYS A 38 -4.37 11.55 0.61
CA LYS A 38 -5.61 12.32 0.54
C LYS A 38 -6.68 11.86 1.54
N HIS A 39 -6.82 10.55 1.74
CA HIS A 39 -7.97 9.96 2.44
C HIS A 39 -7.61 9.09 3.64
N GLY A 40 -6.33 8.71 3.80
CA GLY A 40 -5.84 7.88 4.90
C GLY A 40 -6.26 6.40 4.82
N ILE A 41 -6.79 5.94 3.68
CA ILE A 41 -7.32 4.58 3.51
C ILE A 41 -6.77 3.92 2.23
N LEU A 42 -6.80 2.57 2.21
CA LEU A 42 -6.31 1.77 1.10
C LEU A 42 -7.28 1.87 -0.09
N LEU A 43 -6.76 2.20 -1.27
CA LEU A 43 -7.56 2.21 -2.50
C LEU A 43 -7.75 0.78 -3.02
N SER A 44 -8.98 0.40 -3.34
CA SER A 44 -9.27 -0.93 -3.87
C SER A 44 -8.65 -1.19 -5.24
N ARG A 45 -8.36 -2.46 -5.55
CA ARG A 45 -7.83 -2.89 -6.85
C ARG A 45 -8.68 -2.38 -8.02
N ASP A 46 -10.00 -2.43 -7.89
CA ASP A 46 -10.90 -2.03 -8.97
C ASP A 46 -10.78 -0.53 -9.28
N LYS A 47 -10.60 0.29 -8.25
CA LYS A 47 -10.35 1.72 -8.41
C LYS A 47 -8.96 2.03 -8.94
N VAL A 48 -7.94 1.25 -8.56
CA VAL A 48 -6.61 1.37 -9.20
C VAL A 48 -6.69 1.04 -10.69
N ALA A 49 -7.38 -0.04 -11.06
CA ALA A 49 -7.57 -0.42 -12.46
C ALA A 49 -8.34 0.64 -13.26
N GLU A 50 -9.38 1.23 -12.66
CA GLU A 50 -10.13 2.36 -13.23
C GLU A 50 -9.22 3.57 -13.51
N ILE A 51 -8.41 3.98 -12.52
CA ILE A 51 -7.46 5.11 -12.67
C ILE A 51 -6.41 4.83 -13.75
N LEU A 52 -5.91 3.59 -13.83
CA LEU A 52 -4.94 3.17 -14.84
C LEU A 52 -5.58 2.89 -16.21
N ASN A 53 -6.90 2.97 -16.30
CA ASN A 53 -7.69 2.71 -17.50
C ASN A 53 -7.40 1.31 -18.08
N ILE A 54 -7.39 0.32 -17.19
CA ILE A 54 -7.22 -1.11 -17.48
C ILE A 54 -8.35 -1.91 -16.81
N LYS A 55 -8.48 -3.17 -17.19
CA LYS A 55 -9.51 -4.05 -16.66
C LYS A 55 -9.10 -4.68 -15.34
N VAL A 56 -10.04 -5.35 -14.71
CA VAL A 56 -9.81 -6.14 -13.49
C VAL A 56 -9.85 -7.63 -13.83
N ASP A 57 -10.84 -8.02 -14.65
CA ASP A 57 -11.01 -9.38 -15.11
C ASP A 57 -10.15 -9.65 -16.33
N SER A 58 -9.37 -10.72 -16.26
CA SER A 58 -8.48 -11.18 -17.34
C SER A 58 -9.24 -11.58 -18.59
N ALA A 59 -10.50 -12.00 -18.47
CA ALA A 59 -11.35 -12.33 -19.63
C ALA A 59 -11.72 -11.09 -20.46
N THR A 60 -11.69 -9.89 -19.86
CA THR A 60 -12.16 -8.65 -20.50
C THR A 60 -11.05 -7.83 -21.15
N GLY A 61 -9.78 -8.23 -20.99
CA GLY A 61 -8.66 -7.59 -21.67
C GLY A 61 -7.39 -7.45 -20.83
N PHE A 62 -6.59 -6.45 -21.17
CA PHE A 62 -5.42 -6.05 -20.38
C PHE A 62 -5.90 -5.63 -18.98
N HIS A 63 -5.46 -6.34 -17.96
CA HIS A 63 -6.01 -6.24 -16.61
C HIS A 63 -4.93 -5.96 -15.56
N LEU A 64 -5.36 -5.56 -14.36
CA LEU A 64 -4.51 -5.47 -13.18
C LEU A 64 -4.51 -6.82 -12.46
N ASP A 65 -3.39 -7.54 -12.55
CA ASP A 65 -3.22 -8.80 -11.83
C ASP A 65 -3.34 -8.57 -10.30
N VAL A 66 -3.93 -9.53 -9.58
CA VAL A 66 -4.06 -9.48 -8.13
C VAL A 66 -2.70 -9.39 -7.47
N GLU A 67 -1.72 -10.17 -7.96
CA GLU A 67 -0.37 -10.18 -7.40
C GLU A 67 0.30 -8.82 -7.56
N ASP A 68 0.17 -8.20 -8.74
CA ASP A 68 0.75 -6.88 -9.01
C ASP A 68 0.18 -5.80 -8.10
N TYR A 69 -1.14 -5.85 -7.84
CA TYR A 69 -1.77 -4.97 -6.87
C TYR A 69 -1.17 -5.18 -5.47
N LEU A 70 -1.05 -6.42 -5.01
CA LEU A 70 -0.49 -6.73 -3.69
C LEU A 70 0.98 -6.34 -3.55
N PHE A 71 1.80 -6.53 -4.59
CA PHE A 71 3.18 -6.01 -4.62
C PHE A 71 3.23 -4.49 -4.55
N GLY A 72 2.34 -3.78 -5.25
CA GLY A 72 2.22 -2.32 -5.16
C GLY A 72 1.83 -1.85 -3.76
N VAL A 73 0.95 -2.58 -3.08
CA VAL A 73 0.52 -2.28 -1.71
C VAL A 73 1.63 -2.56 -0.68
N LEU A 74 2.46 -3.59 -0.87
CA LEU A 74 3.63 -3.82 -0.03
C LEU A 74 4.69 -2.73 -0.21
N GLN A 75 4.86 -2.19 -1.42
CA GLN A 75 5.70 -1.01 -1.65
C GLN A 75 5.15 0.23 -0.94
N LEU A 76 3.82 0.39 -0.88
CA LEU A 76 3.18 1.46 -0.11
C LEU A 76 3.55 1.36 1.37
N ALA A 77 3.45 0.16 1.96
CA ALA A 77 3.77 -0.04 3.36
C ALA A 77 5.21 0.39 3.71
N ASN A 78 6.17 0.01 2.85
CA ASN A 78 7.56 0.38 3.02
C ASN A 78 7.81 1.89 2.90
N GLU A 79 7.12 2.55 1.98
CA GLU A 79 7.22 4.00 1.84
C GLU A 79 6.58 4.74 3.03
N LEU A 80 5.45 4.24 3.55
CA LEU A 80 4.79 4.82 4.72
C LEU A 80 5.63 4.68 6.00
N SER A 81 6.33 3.55 6.19
CA SER A 81 7.22 3.39 7.35
C SER A 81 8.35 4.42 7.35
N ARG A 82 8.91 4.73 6.18
CA ARG A 82 9.87 5.83 5.97
C ARG A 82 9.22 7.19 6.21
N PHE A 83 8.03 7.41 5.64
CA PHE A 83 7.34 8.69 5.74
C PHE A 83 6.93 9.03 7.17
N SER A 84 6.59 8.02 8.00
CA SER A 84 6.28 8.18 9.42
C SER A 84 7.42 8.89 10.18
N ILE A 85 8.67 8.48 9.96
CA ILE A 85 9.84 9.12 10.58
C ILE A 85 9.97 10.56 10.11
N ASN A 86 9.89 10.79 8.79
CA ASN A 86 10.02 12.13 8.21
C ASN A 86 8.91 13.07 8.70
N ALA A 87 7.71 12.56 8.93
CA ALA A 87 6.59 13.32 9.46
C ALA A 87 6.91 13.89 10.85
N VAL A 88 7.55 13.11 11.72
CA VAL A 88 8.01 13.58 13.04
C VAL A 88 9.07 14.67 12.90
N VAL A 89 10.02 14.50 11.98
CA VAL A 89 11.11 15.47 11.76
C VAL A 89 10.56 16.83 11.33
N VAL A 90 9.50 16.86 10.53
CA VAL A 90 8.83 18.12 10.11
C VAL A 90 7.79 18.63 11.12
N GLY A 91 7.71 18.03 12.31
CA GLY A 91 6.82 18.45 13.38
C GLY A 91 5.38 17.93 13.29
N ASN A 92 5.07 17.03 12.37
CA ASN A 92 3.76 16.39 12.29
C ASN A 92 3.72 15.14 13.18
N SER A 93 3.27 15.33 14.43
CA SER A 93 3.12 14.26 15.42
C SER A 93 1.88 13.38 15.20
N VAL A 94 0.91 13.82 14.38
CA VAL A 94 -0.38 13.11 14.18
C VAL A 94 -0.27 12.00 13.13
N LEU A 95 0.45 12.26 12.05
CA LEU A 95 0.54 11.35 10.91
C LEU A 95 1.15 9.97 11.24
N PRO A 96 2.17 9.85 12.10
CA PRO A 96 2.72 8.55 12.51
C PRO A 96 1.68 7.60 13.09
N PHE A 97 0.74 8.11 13.90
CA PHE A 97 -0.35 7.30 14.44
C PHE A 97 -1.26 6.77 13.34
N LYS A 98 -1.64 7.61 12.38
CA LYS A 98 -2.46 7.20 11.21
C LYS A 98 -1.74 6.15 10.37
N ILE A 99 -0.43 6.30 10.18
CA ILE A 99 0.38 5.33 9.43
C ILE A 99 0.46 4.00 10.19
N ALA A 100 0.69 4.01 11.50
CA ALA A 100 0.74 2.79 12.30
C ALA A 100 -0.59 2.04 12.25
N ASP A 101 -1.72 2.72 12.47
CA ASP A 101 -3.06 2.12 12.38
C ASP A 101 -3.32 1.51 11.00
N PHE A 102 -2.92 2.20 9.93
CA PHE A 102 -3.01 1.70 8.56
C PHE A 102 -2.16 0.44 8.33
N LEU A 103 -0.92 0.42 8.79
CA LEU A 103 -0.01 -0.71 8.63
C LEU A 103 -0.47 -1.95 9.42
N TYR A 104 -1.05 -1.75 10.61
CA TYR A 104 -1.67 -2.83 11.38
C TYR A 104 -2.88 -3.45 10.67
N ASP A 105 -3.79 -2.62 10.16
CA ASP A 105 -4.94 -3.07 9.38
C ASP A 105 -4.49 -3.79 8.10
N LEU A 106 -3.43 -3.29 7.45
CA LEU A 106 -2.86 -3.91 6.27
C LEU A 106 -2.28 -5.30 6.58
N ASP A 107 -1.46 -5.42 7.63
CA ASP A 107 -0.87 -6.70 8.04
C ASP A 107 -1.96 -7.71 8.45
N ALA A 108 -3.02 -7.25 9.13
CA ALA A 108 -4.18 -8.09 9.43
C ALA A 108 -4.86 -8.62 8.16
N LYS A 109 -5.04 -7.77 7.14
CA LYS A 109 -5.61 -8.18 5.84
C LYS A 109 -4.70 -9.15 5.10
N PHE A 110 -3.39 -8.94 5.10
CA PHE A 110 -2.45 -9.88 4.46
C PHE A 110 -2.42 -11.25 5.16
N ARG A 111 -2.60 -11.31 6.49
CA ARG A 111 -2.73 -12.59 7.21
C ARG A 111 -3.92 -13.43 6.76
N LEU A 112 -4.99 -12.80 6.25
CA LEU A 112 -6.15 -13.52 5.71
C LEU A 112 -5.84 -14.20 4.37
N LEU A 113 -4.76 -13.81 3.68
CA LEU A 113 -4.39 -14.35 2.39
C LEU A 113 -3.53 -15.61 2.58
N ASN A 114 -3.97 -16.71 1.98
CA ASN A 114 -3.16 -17.93 1.89
C ASN A 114 -2.15 -17.81 0.73
N LEU A 115 -1.09 -17.02 0.95
CA LEU A 115 -0.05 -16.78 -0.05
C LEU A 115 0.78 -18.05 -0.29
N LYS A 116 1.00 -18.38 -1.57
CA LYS A 116 1.94 -19.44 -1.97
C LYS A 116 3.37 -19.05 -1.59
N ASN A 117 4.24 -20.03 -1.40
CA ASN A 117 5.66 -19.80 -1.08
C ASN A 117 6.45 -19.30 -2.31
N ASP A 118 6.19 -18.05 -2.70
CA ASP A 118 6.76 -17.40 -3.88
C ASP A 118 7.32 -16.00 -3.58
N GLY A 119 7.52 -15.19 -4.62
CA GLY A 119 8.05 -13.84 -4.49
C GLY A 119 7.15 -12.89 -3.69
N LEU A 120 5.82 -13.07 -3.74
CA LEU A 120 4.88 -12.23 -3.01
C LEU A 120 4.95 -12.54 -1.52
N ARG A 121 5.04 -13.83 -1.15
CA ARG A 121 5.25 -14.23 0.25
C ARG A 121 6.54 -13.65 0.82
N ARG A 122 7.65 -13.72 0.07
CA ARG A 122 8.93 -13.14 0.51
C ARG A 122 8.85 -11.63 0.75
N ARG A 123 8.08 -10.89 -0.06
CA ARG A 123 7.84 -9.46 0.16
C ARG A 123 6.89 -9.20 1.33
N TYR A 124 5.87 -10.04 1.52
CA TYR A 124 5.00 -9.93 2.68
C TYR A 124 5.76 -10.19 3.98
N ASP A 125 6.70 -11.14 4.01
CA ASP A 125 7.50 -11.43 5.21
C ASP A 125 8.35 -10.23 5.67
N THR A 126 8.60 -9.23 4.79
CA THR A 126 9.28 -7.98 5.18
C THR A 126 8.34 -6.94 5.78
N LEU A 127 7.02 -7.05 5.61
CA LEU A 127 6.03 -6.10 6.12
C LEU A 127 6.12 -5.92 7.64
N LYS A 128 6.43 -7.00 8.37
CA LYS A 128 6.62 -6.96 9.83
C LYS A 128 7.65 -5.92 10.28
N TYR A 129 8.70 -5.68 9.48
CA TYR A 129 9.72 -4.69 9.80
C TYR A 129 9.21 -3.26 9.57
N ASP A 130 8.35 -3.06 8.59
CA ASP A 130 7.70 -1.77 8.34
C ASP A 130 6.70 -1.44 9.46
N VAL A 131 5.91 -2.42 9.90
CA VAL A 131 4.99 -2.27 11.04
C VAL A 131 5.77 -1.96 12.32
N GLN A 132 6.78 -2.76 12.66
CA GLN A 132 7.62 -2.54 13.85
C GLN A 132 8.28 -1.16 13.83
N ARG A 133 8.76 -0.70 12.66
CA ARG A 133 9.33 0.64 12.52
C ARG A 133 8.30 1.73 12.82
N ALA A 134 7.08 1.62 12.30
CA ALA A 134 6.03 2.60 12.56
C ALA A 134 5.56 2.59 14.03
N GLU A 135 5.48 1.40 14.64
CA GLU A 135 5.19 1.23 16.07
C GLU A 135 6.25 1.92 16.94
N GLN A 136 7.53 1.77 16.63
CA GLN A 136 8.60 2.41 17.38
C GLN A 136 8.48 3.95 17.33
N VAL A 137 8.14 4.51 16.18
CA VAL A 137 7.91 5.96 16.05
C VAL A 137 6.74 6.40 16.93
N VAL A 138 5.63 5.65 16.91
CA VAL A 138 4.46 5.93 17.76
C VAL A 138 4.79 5.80 19.24
N TYR A 139 5.55 4.77 19.62
CA TYR A 139 6.03 4.58 20.99
C TYR A 139 6.86 5.80 21.44
N ASP A 140 7.82 6.23 20.63
CA ASP A 140 8.69 7.38 20.90
C ASP A 140 7.90 8.68 21.09
N LEU A 141 6.83 8.90 20.32
CA LEU A 141 5.94 10.05 20.50
C LEU A 141 5.13 9.94 21.80
N THR A 142 4.59 8.75 22.06
CA THR A 142 3.70 8.51 23.21
C THR A 142 4.43 8.70 24.54
N ILE A 143 5.67 8.20 24.66
CA ILE A 143 6.48 8.40 25.88
C ILE A 143 6.86 9.87 26.12
N ARG A 144 6.83 10.70 25.07
CA ARG A 144 7.07 12.15 25.14
C ARG A 144 5.78 12.95 25.39
N GLY A 145 4.65 12.27 25.61
CA GLY A 145 3.36 12.90 25.89
C GLY A 145 2.62 13.42 24.66
N LEU A 146 3.12 13.16 23.44
CA LEU A 146 2.42 13.49 22.20
C LEU A 146 1.38 12.39 21.96
N LYS A 147 0.11 12.71 22.21
CA LYS A 147 -1.00 11.74 22.15
C LYS A 147 -1.72 11.77 20.81
N ARG A 148 -2.57 10.77 20.57
CA ARG A 148 -3.46 10.75 19.40
C ARG A 148 -4.46 11.92 19.50
N PRO A 149 -4.88 12.50 18.37
CA PRO A 149 -5.94 13.51 18.37
C PRO A 149 -7.26 13.03 19.02
N ALA A 150 -7.53 11.72 19.01
CA ALA A 150 -8.69 11.15 19.66
C ALA A 150 -8.57 11.18 21.20
N ASP A 151 -7.36 11.08 21.73
CA ASP A 151 -7.06 11.05 23.16
C ASP A 151 -6.99 12.47 23.77
N GLU A 152 -6.83 13.51 22.95
CA GLU A 152 -6.87 14.90 23.43
C GLU A 152 -8.29 15.37 23.78
N LYS A 153 -9.32 14.83 23.09
CA LYS A 153 -10.72 15.17 23.35
C LYS A 153 -11.25 14.65 24.67
N SER A 154 -10.65 13.61 25.24
CA SER A 154 -11.11 13.03 26.52
C SER A 154 -10.56 13.76 27.75
N VAL A 155 -9.55 14.62 27.60
CA VAL A 155 -8.93 15.36 28.73
C VAL A 155 -9.53 16.77 28.89
N SER A 156 -10.32 17.22 27.93
CA SER A 156 -10.93 18.57 27.92
C SER A 156 -12.38 18.60 28.43
N THR A 157 -12.83 17.59 29.19
CA THR A 157 -14.10 17.58 29.93
C THR A 157 -13.82 17.29 31.40
#